data_AF-A0A1B0DNZ7-F1
#
_entry.id   AF-A0A1B0DNZ7-F1
#
_cell.length_a   1.000
_cell.length_b   1.000
_cell.length_c   1.000
_cell.angle_alpha   90.00
_cell.angle_beta   90.00
_cell.angle_gamma   90.00
#
_symmetry.space_group_name_H-M   'P 1'
#
loop_
_entity.id
_entity.type
_entity.pdbx_description
1 polymer ?
#
loop_
_entity_poly.entity_id
_entity_poly.type
_entity_poly.pdbx_seq_one_letter_code
_entity_poly.pdbx_strand_id
1 'polypeptide(L)'
;MIAIPRNPCIQFLSHYCKRTSRITILQGEKWNLQLLRLSSTAELPEKLEPERVRRKRKTKTKDSESPQEDLLTYFTSEKQRNTLGSFPRNYFNKKLNTPNHLYIADETVARNIADCVAASSSKDTPILEINPGCGILTQQLLRVTNQKIHLFESVEEFSKNLEKIVSEHLDRVSLKKEDLTALWRIAYQDKLDNGDRVQKLLDGKLPKRDWTEEPNARIVGAIGSGNFFKHLVNSLVYQSSLLTYGRCEMFLVVPPPIYIQLTCSKDAGYLLYRYMSVLFQIFFEYEFIQKVPRKAFLPWQHDYNHAKHNKLSKVNSIDADSLYLVRIAPRKEAYDLCSPDDMQALWFFVKQNMISRTNRVIPSLEKWIPYCGLRLISQKVSPMPMGQDGENPRNGELPEFVQPCRPISKSDHRQDINIFTQFGDLTPSEMLSLFQQFRNWPEYKQSPFLSLMENSLIKMFAQDQDATTEDQVGDFVEKPAAAEDDEAER
;
A
#
# COMPACT_ATOMS: atom_id res chain seq x y z
N MET A 1 -77.85 -15.62 5.18
CA MET A 1 -77.70 -16.23 6.52
C MET A 1 -76.30 -15.84 7.02
N ILE A 2 -76.16 -15.00 8.05
CA ILE A 2 -76.14 -15.34 9.50
C ILE A 2 -74.80 -16.06 9.84
N ALA A 3 -73.95 -15.64 10.80
CA ALA A 3 -74.08 -14.63 11.87
C ALA A 3 -72.76 -13.90 12.23
N ILE A 4 -72.88 -12.81 13.00
CA ILE A 4 -71.85 -12.27 13.90
C ILE A 4 -72.07 -12.89 15.30
N PRO A 5 -71.00 -13.27 16.03
CA PRO A 5 -70.82 -12.77 17.41
C PRO A 5 -69.40 -12.20 17.59
N ARG A 6 -69.23 -10.95 18.06
CA ARG A 6 -69.28 -10.51 19.47
C ARG A 6 -68.10 -11.00 20.33
N ASN A 7 -67.18 -10.07 20.58
CA ASN A 7 -66.17 -10.09 21.63
C ASN A 7 -66.82 -9.74 23.00
N PRO A 8 -66.33 -10.27 24.13
CA PRO A 8 -66.19 -9.42 25.30
C PRO A 8 -64.89 -9.65 26.12
N CYS A 9 -64.04 -8.62 26.13
CA CYS A 9 -63.59 -7.85 27.30
C CYS A 9 -62.95 -8.49 28.57
N ILE A 10 -62.01 -7.71 29.14
CA ILE A 10 -61.62 -7.60 30.59
C ILE A 10 -60.72 -8.75 31.13
N GLN A 11 -59.57 -8.57 31.81
CA GLN A 11 -58.71 -7.45 32.26
C GLN A 11 -57.30 -8.06 32.66
N PHE A 12 -56.21 -7.40 33.10
CA PHE A 12 -55.83 -5.99 33.38
C PHE A 12 -54.27 -5.86 33.41
N LEU A 13 -53.71 -4.72 32.95
CA LEU A 13 -52.38 -4.12 33.32
C LEU A 13 -51.07 -4.96 33.07
N SER A 14 -49.88 -4.36 32.82
CA SER A 14 -49.43 -2.98 33.07
C SER A 14 -48.37 -2.46 32.08
N HIS A 15 -48.30 -1.12 31.96
CA HIS A 15 -47.14 -0.28 31.59
C HIS A 15 -46.14 -0.71 30.48
N TYR A 16 -46.23 -0.05 29.31
CA TYR A 16 -45.43 1.17 29.04
C TYR A 16 -46.09 1.99 27.91
N CYS A 17 -46.06 3.33 27.97
CA CYS A 17 -46.96 4.17 27.19
C CYS A 17 -46.30 5.41 26.57
N LYS A 18 -46.17 5.40 25.22
CA LYS A 18 -46.21 6.57 24.29
C LYS A 18 -45.05 7.60 24.43
N ARG A 19 -44.69 8.38 23.41
CA ARG A 19 -45.41 8.86 22.19
C ARG A 19 -44.35 9.18 21.13
N THR A 20 -44.27 8.51 19.98
CA THR A 20 -44.86 8.96 18.70
C THR A 20 -44.97 10.48 18.49
N SER A 21 -44.34 11.03 17.42
CA SER A 21 -45.07 11.46 16.20
C SER A 21 -44.23 12.20 15.15
N ARG A 22 -44.43 11.77 13.89
CA ARG A 22 -44.55 12.56 12.63
C ARG A 22 -43.33 13.27 12.02
N ILE A 23 -42.99 12.75 10.85
CA ILE A 23 -42.33 13.41 9.71
C ILE A 23 -43.16 14.58 9.19
N THR A 24 -42.51 15.70 8.86
CA THR A 24 -42.99 16.71 7.91
C THR A 24 -41.82 17.17 7.05
N ILE A 25 -42.03 17.27 5.73
CA ILE A 25 -41.08 17.76 4.73
C ILE A 25 -41.01 19.29 4.77
N LEU A 26 -39.84 19.91 4.57
CA LEU A 26 -39.71 21.19 3.85
C LEU A 26 -38.25 21.50 3.45
N GLN A 27 -38.11 22.37 2.44
CA GLN A 27 -36.86 22.74 1.76
C GLN A 27 -36.17 23.95 2.41
N GLY A 28 -34.92 24.23 1.99
CA GLY A 28 -34.46 25.63 1.89
C GLY A 28 -33.21 26.03 2.67
N GLU A 29 -32.08 26.07 1.94
CA GLU A 29 -31.06 27.13 1.88
C GLU A 29 -30.62 28.00 3.10
N LYS A 30 -29.33 28.41 3.00
CA LYS A 30 -28.66 29.57 3.61
C LYS A 30 -28.26 29.49 5.09
N TRP A 31 -26.95 29.26 5.27
CA TRP A 31 -26.17 29.90 6.33
C TRP A 31 -24.96 30.61 5.73
N ASN A 32 -24.95 31.93 5.85
CA ASN A 32 -23.77 32.78 5.74
C ASN A 32 -24.06 34.09 6.50
N LEU A 33 -23.02 34.73 7.04
CA LEU A 33 -22.96 35.83 8.04
C LEU A 33 -22.52 35.32 9.43
N GLN A 34 -21.23 35.32 9.84
CA GLN A 34 -20.18 36.36 9.84
C GLN A 34 -20.15 37.20 11.14
N LEU A 35 -19.26 36.77 12.05
CA LEU A 35 -18.30 37.52 12.87
C LEU A 35 -18.67 38.80 13.65
N LEU A 36 -17.93 38.98 14.76
CA LEU A 36 -17.78 40.16 15.63
C LEU A 36 -18.92 40.53 16.59
N ARG A 37 -18.66 40.27 17.89
CA ARG A 37 -18.72 41.30 18.95
C ARG A 37 -17.75 40.95 20.09
N LEU A 38 -17.16 41.99 20.68
CA LEU A 38 -16.11 41.93 21.70
C LEU A 38 -16.68 41.94 23.14
N SER A 39 -15.93 41.32 24.06
CA SER A 39 -15.75 41.66 25.47
C SER A 39 -16.96 41.97 26.37
N SER A 40 -17.20 41.13 27.38
CA SER A 40 -17.13 41.55 28.80
C SER A 40 -16.94 40.35 29.74
N THR A 41 -16.33 40.61 30.89
CA THR A 41 -15.89 39.64 31.93
C THR A 41 -17.02 39.19 32.86
N ALA A 42 -17.03 37.91 33.24
CA ALA A 42 -17.43 37.44 34.57
C ALA A 42 -16.92 36.01 34.81
N GLU A 43 -16.04 35.81 35.80
CA GLU A 43 -15.59 34.49 36.24
C GLU A 43 -16.56 33.91 37.30
N LEU A 44 -16.84 32.60 37.21
CA LEU A 44 -17.36 31.80 38.32
C LEU A 44 -16.66 30.42 38.31
N PRO A 45 -16.30 29.85 39.47
CA PRO A 45 -15.39 28.70 39.52
C PRO A 45 -16.13 27.37 39.31
N GLU A 46 -15.65 26.58 38.35
CA GLU A 46 -16.16 25.24 38.06
C GLU A 46 -15.56 24.19 39.01
N LYS A 47 -16.40 23.30 39.55
CA LYS A 47 -15.96 22.22 40.46
C LYS A 47 -15.34 21.08 39.66
N LEU A 48 -14.05 20.82 39.88
CA LEU A 48 -13.36 19.64 39.38
C LEU A 48 -13.87 18.35 40.07
N GLU A 49 -14.55 17.49 39.32
CA GLU A 49 -14.70 16.07 39.68
C GLU A 49 -13.42 15.30 39.32
N PRO A 50 -12.94 14.34 40.15
CA PRO A 50 -11.68 13.65 39.92
C PRO A 50 -11.77 12.59 38.82
N GLU A 51 -10.92 12.73 37.82
CA GLU A 51 -10.80 11.82 36.68
C GLU A 51 -10.44 10.37 37.11
N ARG A 52 -11.23 9.38 36.69
CA ARG A 52 -11.00 7.95 37.01
C ARG A 52 -9.83 7.37 36.21
N VAL A 53 -8.61 7.57 36.71
CA VAL A 53 -7.39 6.96 36.14
C VAL A 53 -7.45 5.42 36.18
N ARG A 54 -7.72 4.79 35.03
CA ARG A 54 -7.53 3.35 34.83
C ARG A 54 -6.03 3.00 34.94
N ARG A 55 -5.60 2.47 36.08
CA ARG A 55 -4.25 1.91 36.26
C ARG A 55 -3.98 0.80 35.23
N LYS A 56 -3.20 1.08 34.19
CA LYS A 56 -2.61 0.05 33.33
C LYS A 56 -1.73 -0.86 34.20
N ARG A 57 -2.02 -2.17 34.24
CA ARG A 57 -1.16 -3.17 34.88
C ARG A 57 0.20 -3.15 34.17
N LYS A 58 1.27 -2.79 34.87
CA LYS A 58 2.64 -3.01 34.39
C LYS A 58 2.94 -4.51 34.43
N THR A 59 2.91 -5.16 33.27
CA THR A 59 3.43 -6.52 33.11
C THR A 59 4.95 -6.47 33.31
N LYS A 60 5.47 -7.18 34.30
CA LYS A 60 6.92 -7.30 34.52
C LYS A 60 7.49 -8.27 33.47
N THR A 61 8.07 -7.76 32.40
CA THR A 61 8.95 -8.57 31.53
C THR A 61 10.20 -8.93 32.31
N LYS A 62 10.57 -10.22 32.33
CA LYS A 62 11.93 -10.64 32.71
C LYS A 62 12.83 -10.37 31.52
N ASP A 63 13.87 -9.56 31.70
CA ASP A 63 14.99 -9.51 30.77
C ASP A 63 15.83 -10.78 30.98
N SER A 64 15.53 -11.83 30.21
CA SER A 64 16.41 -13.00 30.11
C SER A 64 17.56 -12.68 29.16
N GLU A 65 18.79 -12.81 29.64
CA GLU A 65 19.99 -12.32 28.95
C GLU A 65 20.46 -13.18 27.75
N SER A 66 19.85 -14.36 27.55
CA SER A 66 20.18 -15.30 26.49
C SER A 66 19.25 -15.19 25.27
N PRO A 67 19.74 -15.38 24.03
CA PRO A 67 18.90 -15.60 22.86
C PRO A 67 17.94 -16.78 23.07
N GLN A 68 16.77 -16.74 22.43
CA GLN A 68 15.81 -17.85 22.45
C GLN A 68 16.45 -19.13 21.86
N GLU A 69 16.11 -20.30 22.42
CA GLU A 69 16.65 -21.60 22.00
C GLU A 69 16.39 -21.89 20.50
N ASP A 70 15.23 -21.45 19.99
CA ASP A 70 14.86 -21.49 18.58
C ASP A 70 15.83 -20.72 17.65
N LEU A 71 16.45 -19.62 18.12
CA LEU A 71 17.45 -18.87 17.34
C LEU A 71 18.74 -19.67 17.20
N LEU A 72 19.17 -20.35 18.26
CA LEU A 72 20.42 -21.12 18.30
C LEU A 72 20.33 -22.43 17.49
N THR A 73 19.11 -22.94 17.27
CA THR A 73 18.85 -24.10 16.40
C THR A 73 18.73 -23.74 14.93
N TYR A 74 18.31 -22.52 14.57
CA TYR A 74 18.36 -22.04 13.17
C TYR A 74 19.77 -21.57 12.78
N PHE A 75 20.40 -20.73 13.61
CA PHE A 75 21.74 -20.18 13.38
C PHE A 75 22.81 -21.09 13.99
N THR A 76 23.02 -22.24 13.37
CA THR A 76 23.87 -23.32 13.88
C THR A 76 25.37 -23.03 13.77
N SER A 77 25.81 -22.36 12.69
CA SER A 77 27.24 -22.12 12.45
C SER A 77 27.81 -21.04 13.37
N GLU A 78 29.08 -21.18 13.75
CA GLU A 78 29.81 -20.19 14.54
C GLU A 78 29.80 -18.80 13.88
N LYS A 79 29.91 -18.76 12.54
CA LYS A 79 29.85 -17.52 11.76
C LYS A 79 28.49 -16.82 11.91
N GLN A 80 27.38 -17.56 11.76
CA GLN A 80 26.04 -17.01 11.99
C GLN A 80 25.87 -16.53 13.45
N ARG A 81 26.40 -17.25 14.44
CA ARG A 81 26.34 -16.82 15.86
C ARG A 81 27.10 -15.52 16.11
N ASN A 82 28.27 -15.35 15.51
CA ASN A 82 29.03 -14.10 15.56
C ASN A 82 28.27 -12.95 14.89
N THR A 83 27.58 -13.22 13.79
CA THR A 83 26.67 -12.27 13.13
C THR A 83 25.48 -11.89 14.03
N LEU A 84 24.85 -12.84 14.72
CA LEU A 84 23.82 -12.54 15.73
C LEU A 84 24.38 -11.63 16.84
N GLY A 85 25.63 -11.81 17.26
CA GLY A 85 26.29 -10.94 18.23
C GLY A 85 26.34 -9.45 17.85
N SER A 86 26.09 -9.10 16.58
CA SER A 86 26.03 -7.73 16.07
C SER A 86 24.64 -7.10 16.10
N PHE A 87 23.58 -7.89 16.34
CA PHE A 87 22.20 -7.40 16.43
C PHE A 87 21.85 -6.93 17.86
N PRO A 88 21.08 -5.84 18.02
CA PRO A 88 20.63 -5.39 19.34
C PRO A 88 19.70 -6.43 20.01
N ARG A 89 19.92 -6.72 21.31
CA ARG A 89 19.29 -7.86 22.01
C ARG A 89 17.76 -7.86 22.01
N ASN A 90 17.14 -6.68 21.91
CA ASN A 90 15.69 -6.50 21.81
C ASN A 90 15.08 -7.11 20.53
N TYR A 91 15.86 -7.36 19.47
CA TYR A 91 15.41 -8.03 18.24
C TYR A 91 15.23 -9.55 18.38
N PHE A 92 15.80 -10.17 19.43
CA PHE A 92 15.65 -11.61 19.70
C PHE A 92 14.46 -11.94 20.58
N ASN A 93 14.11 -11.03 21.49
CA ASN A 93 13.14 -11.30 22.56
C ASN A 93 11.72 -10.83 22.24
N LYS A 94 11.54 -10.06 21.16
CA LYS A 94 10.25 -9.51 20.73
C LYS A 94 9.78 -10.18 19.44
N LYS A 95 8.93 -11.22 19.56
CA LYS A 95 8.05 -11.59 18.44
C LYS A 95 7.12 -10.40 18.16
N LEU A 96 7.15 -9.87 16.95
CA LEU A 96 6.28 -8.76 16.52
C LEU A 96 5.21 -9.26 15.55
N ASN A 97 4.01 -8.68 15.60
CA ASN A 97 2.97 -9.01 14.62
C ASN A 97 3.35 -8.48 13.23
N THR A 98 3.82 -7.23 13.18
CA THR A 98 4.24 -6.52 11.96
C THR A 98 5.39 -5.57 12.34
N PRO A 99 6.66 -5.93 12.09
CA PRO A 99 7.79 -5.04 12.31
C PRO A 99 7.88 -4.00 11.20
N ASN A 100 8.18 -2.75 11.55
CA ASN A 100 8.36 -1.66 10.59
C ASN A 100 9.58 -1.91 9.69
N HIS A 101 10.65 -2.48 10.25
CA HIS A 101 11.90 -2.82 9.57
C HIS A 101 12.17 -4.32 9.65
N LEU A 102 12.69 -4.89 8.56
CA LEU A 102 13.14 -6.27 8.48
C LEU A 102 14.61 -6.27 8.04
N TYR A 103 15.46 -6.92 8.83
CA TYR A 103 16.90 -6.94 8.64
C TYR A 103 17.35 -8.35 8.26
N ILE A 104 18.13 -8.50 7.19
CA ILE A 104 18.69 -9.80 6.81
C ILE A 104 19.70 -10.23 7.88
N ALA A 105 19.57 -11.45 8.39
CA ALA A 105 20.42 -12.06 9.41
C ALA A 105 21.18 -13.30 8.91
N ASP A 106 20.76 -13.90 7.80
CA ASP A 106 21.44 -15.07 7.19
C ASP A 106 22.32 -14.69 5.99
N GLU A 107 23.59 -15.12 6.00
CA GLU A 107 24.55 -14.80 4.93
C GLU A 107 24.24 -15.53 3.61
N THR A 108 23.63 -16.72 3.65
CA THR A 108 23.28 -17.48 2.44
C THR A 108 22.14 -16.78 1.71
N VAL A 109 21.10 -16.36 2.45
CA VAL A 109 20.00 -15.57 1.89
C VAL A 109 20.50 -14.20 1.40
N ALA A 110 21.38 -13.54 2.15
CA ALA A 110 22.01 -12.29 1.71
C ALA A 110 22.78 -12.45 0.39
N ARG A 111 23.51 -13.57 0.21
CA ARG A 111 24.25 -13.88 -1.01
C ARG A 111 23.31 -14.12 -2.18
N ASN A 112 22.30 -14.96 -2.01
CA ASN A 112 21.32 -15.23 -3.06
C ASN A 112 20.61 -13.93 -3.53
N ILE A 113 20.31 -13.00 -2.63
CA ILE A 113 19.76 -11.68 -2.99
C ILE A 113 20.79 -10.86 -3.78
N ALA A 114 22.04 -10.80 -3.32
CA ALA A 114 23.11 -10.07 -4.00
C ALA A 114 23.40 -10.62 -5.41
N ASP A 115 23.37 -11.94 -5.58
CA ASP A 115 23.55 -12.61 -6.88
C ASP A 115 22.39 -12.26 -7.84
N CYS A 116 21.14 -12.21 -7.35
CA CYS A 116 19.99 -11.75 -8.15
C CYS A 116 20.14 -10.28 -8.60
N VAL A 117 20.64 -9.40 -7.71
CA VAL A 117 20.89 -7.99 -8.04
C VAL A 117 22.03 -7.85 -9.06
N ALA A 118 23.11 -8.63 -8.90
CA ALA A 118 24.27 -8.62 -9.80
C ALA A 118 23.98 -9.19 -11.19
N ALA A 119 22.97 -10.04 -11.33
CA ALA A 119 22.50 -10.57 -12.61
C ALA A 119 21.77 -9.53 -13.49
N SER A 120 21.36 -8.38 -12.93
CA SER A 120 20.72 -7.30 -13.70
C SER A 120 21.73 -6.52 -14.57
N SER A 121 21.33 -6.11 -15.77
CA SER A 121 22.25 -5.78 -16.86
C SER A 121 23.05 -4.47 -16.74
N SER A 122 22.56 -3.47 -15.99
CA SER A 122 23.26 -2.17 -15.90
C SER A 122 24.39 -2.21 -14.85
N LYS A 123 25.63 -1.99 -15.30
CA LYS A 123 26.84 -2.09 -14.44
C LYS A 123 27.18 -0.81 -13.67
N ASP A 124 26.71 0.35 -14.12
CA ASP A 124 27.07 1.65 -13.53
C ASP A 124 25.97 2.27 -12.65
N THR A 125 24.81 1.62 -12.56
CA THR A 125 23.66 2.12 -11.77
C THR A 125 23.92 2.00 -10.26
N PRO A 126 23.84 3.09 -9.46
CA PRO A 126 24.04 3.03 -8.02
C PRO A 126 22.99 2.17 -7.31
N ILE A 127 23.39 1.50 -6.25
CA ILE A 127 22.52 0.72 -5.36
C ILE A 127 22.15 1.58 -4.15
N LEU A 128 20.87 1.66 -3.82
CA LEU A 128 20.34 2.15 -2.56
C LEU A 128 19.95 0.94 -1.70
N GLU A 129 20.67 0.70 -0.61
CA GLU A 129 20.34 -0.38 0.34
C GLU A 129 19.49 0.20 1.48
N ILE A 130 18.29 -0.34 1.66
CA ILE A 130 17.34 0.10 2.71
C ILE A 130 17.45 -0.79 3.94
N ASN A 131 17.59 -0.17 5.11
CA ASN A 131 17.68 -0.83 6.41
C ASN A 131 18.72 -1.97 6.41
N PRO A 132 20.00 -1.70 6.08
CA PRO A 132 21.07 -2.70 5.98
C PRO A 132 21.38 -3.40 7.31
N GLY A 133 21.03 -2.81 8.46
CA GLY A 133 21.28 -3.36 9.79
C GLY A 133 22.76 -3.67 10.01
N CYS A 134 23.07 -4.94 10.30
CA CYS A 134 24.45 -5.42 10.45
C CYS A 134 25.27 -5.45 9.13
N GLY A 135 24.74 -4.96 8.00
CA GLY A 135 25.46 -4.83 6.74
C GLY A 135 25.84 -6.16 6.08
N ILE A 136 25.12 -7.25 6.38
CA ILE A 136 25.39 -8.58 5.80
C ILE A 136 25.20 -8.56 4.29
N LEU A 137 24.08 -7.98 3.84
CA LEU A 137 23.77 -7.82 2.43
C LEU A 137 24.76 -6.85 1.78
N THR A 138 25.04 -5.69 2.39
CA THR A 138 26.12 -4.77 1.98
C THR A 138 27.43 -5.51 1.67
N GLN A 139 27.88 -6.39 2.56
CA GLN A 139 29.10 -7.18 2.37
C GLN A 139 29.02 -8.16 1.20
N GLN A 140 27.86 -8.76 0.89
CA GLN A 140 27.74 -9.60 -0.30
C GLN A 140 27.69 -8.74 -1.57
N LEU A 141 26.93 -7.63 -1.58
CA LEU A 141 26.85 -6.68 -2.70
C LEU A 141 28.23 -6.10 -3.07
N LEU A 142 29.08 -5.83 -2.09
CA LEU A 142 30.46 -5.39 -2.29
C LEU A 142 31.37 -6.44 -2.93
N ARG A 143 31.09 -7.74 -2.73
CA ARG A 143 31.84 -8.86 -3.31
C ARG A 143 31.44 -9.16 -4.75
N VAL A 144 30.15 -9.05 -5.07
CA VAL A 144 29.60 -9.44 -6.39
C VAL A 144 29.41 -8.28 -7.37
N THR A 145 29.54 -7.03 -6.90
CA THR A 145 29.42 -5.83 -7.73
C THR A 145 30.58 -4.87 -7.50
N ASN A 146 30.87 -4.02 -8.50
CA ASN A 146 31.76 -2.85 -8.38
C ASN A 146 30.98 -1.53 -8.21
N GLN A 147 29.67 -1.61 -7.95
CA GLN A 147 28.79 -0.44 -7.94
C GLN A 147 29.00 0.43 -6.70
N LYS A 148 28.55 1.69 -6.80
CA LYS A 148 28.38 2.57 -5.63
C LYS A 148 27.16 2.11 -4.84
N ILE A 149 27.29 2.09 -3.51
CA ILE A 149 26.25 1.64 -2.59
C ILE A 149 25.95 2.78 -1.60
N HIS A 150 24.68 3.15 -1.50
CA HIS A 150 24.18 4.20 -0.63
C HIS A 150 23.25 3.56 0.41
N LEU A 151 23.72 3.55 1.65
CA LEU A 151 23.08 2.88 2.77
C LEU A 151 22.12 3.86 3.47
N PHE A 152 20.88 3.44 3.67
CA PHE A 152 19.86 4.19 4.41
C PHE A 152 19.46 3.39 5.65
N GLU A 153 19.94 3.82 6.81
CA GLU A 153 19.68 3.16 8.10
C GLU A 153 19.21 4.19 9.11
N SER A 154 18.05 3.97 9.74
CA SER A 154 17.52 4.87 10.76
C SER A 154 17.88 4.47 12.20
N VAL A 155 18.30 3.23 12.41
CA VAL A 155 18.57 2.66 13.74
C VAL A 155 20.05 2.81 14.11
N GLU A 156 20.32 3.73 15.04
CA GLU A 156 21.68 4.16 15.40
C GLU A 156 22.55 3.03 15.99
N GLU A 157 21.95 2.00 16.58
CA GLU A 157 22.68 0.83 17.08
C GLU A 157 23.48 0.09 15.99
N PHE A 158 23.07 0.19 14.72
CA PHE A 158 23.80 -0.39 13.59
C PHE A 158 24.90 0.53 13.03
N SER A 159 24.83 1.84 13.29
CA SER A 159 25.71 2.86 12.70
C SER A 159 27.19 2.54 12.88
N LYS A 160 27.63 2.08 14.06
CA LYS A 160 29.05 1.75 14.32
C LYS A 160 29.63 0.72 13.35
N ASN A 161 28.85 -0.29 12.95
CA ASN A 161 29.31 -1.32 12.03
C ASN A 161 29.25 -0.84 10.57
N LEU A 162 28.22 -0.08 10.22
CA LEU A 162 28.06 0.50 8.88
C LEU A 162 29.12 1.59 8.61
N GLU A 163 29.45 2.43 9.59
CA GLU A 163 30.54 3.41 9.55
C GLU A 163 31.90 2.73 9.34
N LYS A 164 32.12 1.54 9.91
CA LYS A 164 33.30 0.73 9.63
C LYS A 164 33.36 0.29 8.16
N ILE A 165 32.27 -0.26 7.62
CA ILE A 165 32.17 -0.66 6.20
C ILE A 165 32.39 0.56 5.28
N VAL A 166 31.87 1.73 5.63
CA VAL A 166 32.12 2.99 4.91
C VAL A 166 33.60 3.38 4.96
N SER A 167 34.26 3.27 6.11
CA SER A 167 35.70 3.62 6.23
C SER A 167 36.62 2.68 5.44
N GLU A 168 36.23 1.41 5.28
CA GLU A 168 36.94 0.41 4.46
C GLU A 168 36.69 0.62 2.95
N HIS A 169 35.65 1.36 2.56
CA HIS A 169 35.20 1.52 1.17
C HIS A 169 34.72 2.95 0.83
N LEU A 170 35.48 3.98 1.25
CA LEU A 170 35.11 5.41 1.17
C LEU A 170 34.73 5.93 -0.24
N ASP A 171 35.28 5.32 -1.29
CA ASP A 171 35.04 5.67 -2.69
C ASP A 171 33.74 5.07 -3.26
N ARG A 172 33.25 4.00 -2.64
CA ARG A 172 32.10 3.19 -3.10
C ARG A 172 30.88 3.25 -2.20
N VAL A 173 31.06 3.37 -0.89
CA VAL A 173 29.99 3.23 0.10
C VAL A 173 29.74 4.53 0.84
N SER A 174 28.48 4.90 1.03
CA SER A 174 28.12 6.05 1.89
C SER A 174 26.89 5.78 2.73
N LEU A 175 26.91 6.18 4.00
CA LEU A 175 25.80 6.05 4.93
C LEU A 175 24.97 7.34 5.04
N LYS A 176 23.64 7.19 5.14
CA LYS A 176 22.67 8.21 5.53
C LYS A 176 21.84 7.67 6.69
N LYS A 177 21.73 8.44 7.77
CA LYS A 177 21.05 8.05 9.02
C LYS A 177 19.54 8.33 8.96
N GLU A 178 18.86 7.75 7.96
CA GLU A 178 17.48 8.10 7.54
C GLU A 178 16.71 6.86 7.04
N ASP A 179 15.38 6.86 7.20
CA ASP A 179 14.50 5.77 6.73
C ASP A 179 13.94 6.04 5.33
N LEU A 180 14.49 5.38 4.31
CA LEU A 180 14.02 5.51 2.93
C LEU A 180 12.58 4.96 2.73
N THR A 181 12.12 4.03 3.57
CA THR A 181 10.74 3.52 3.51
C THR A 181 9.72 4.53 4.02
N ALA A 182 10.18 5.48 4.85
CA ALA A 182 9.40 6.61 5.35
C ALA A 182 9.44 7.87 4.45
N LEU A 183 9.99 7.78 3.23
CA LEU A 183 10.07 8.88 2.24
C LEU A 183 8.74 9.63 2.04
N TRP A 184 7.60 8.95 2.20
CA TRP A 184 6.27 9.55 2.10
C TRP A 184 6.02 10.63 3.17
N ARG A 185 6.52 10.44 4.40
CA ARG A 185 6.42 11.43 5.48
C ARG A 185 7.26 12.66 5.18
N ILE A 186 8.46 12.45 4.65
CA ILE A 186 9.40 13.52 4.29
C ILE A 186 8.84 14.33 3.10
N ALA A 187 8.42 13.65 2.03
CA ALA A 187 7.77 14.26 0.86
C ALA A 187 6.47 14.99 1.21
N TYR A 188 5.79 14.56 2.27
CA TYR A 188 4.60 15.23 2.78
C TYR A 188 4.93 16.50 3.57
N GLN A 189 5.90 16.44 4.48
CA GLN A 189 6.41 17.61 5.21
C GLN A 189 6.90 18.70 4.24
N ASP A 190 7.68 18.32 3.23
CA ASP A 190 8.17 19.22 2.18
C ASP A 190 7.03 19.94 1.43
N LYS A 191 5.84 19.34 1.29
CA LYS A 191 4.67 20.01 0.70
C LYS A 191 3.97 20.98 1.65
N LEU A 192 4.06 20.78 2.97
CA LEU A 192 3.44 21.66 3.96
C LEU A 192 4.23 22.94 4.18
N ASP A 193 5.57 22.88 4.15
CA ASP A 193 6.45 24.01 4.44
C ASP A 193 7.33 24.46 3.25
N ASN A 194 7.10 23.91 2.06
CA ASN A 194 7.93 24.11 0.86
C ASN A 194 9.41 23.70 1.08
N GLY A 195 9.62 22.66 1.88
CA GLY A 195 10.93 22.07 2.14
C GLY A 195 11.51 21.29 0.96
N ASP A 196 12.79 20.95 1.10
CA ASP A 196 13.64 20.28 0.12
C ASP A 196 14.32 19.03 0.69
N ARG A 197 13.76 18.44 1.76
CA ARG A 197 14.39 17.34 2.51
C ARG A 197 14.59 16.10 1.64
N VAL A 198 13.60 15.73 0.81
CA VAL A 198 13.76 14.59 -0.11
C VAL A 198 14.87 14.85 -1.14
N GLN A 199 14.99 16.08 -1.64
CA GLN A 199 16.08 16.45 -2.55
C GLN A 199 17.42 16.34 -1.83
N LYS A 200 17.57 16.93 -0.64
CA LYS A 200 18.80 16.86 0.19
C LYS A 200 19.19 15.42 0.60
N LEU A 201 18.21 14.53 0.75
CA LEU A 201 18.44 13.12 1.06
C LEU A 201 19.07 12.37 -0.13
N LEU A 202 18.60 12.66 -1.35
CA LEU A 202 19.00 12.01 -2.60
C LEU A 202 20.12 12.75 -3.35
N ASP A 203 20.47 13.97 -2.93
CA ASP A 203 21.46 14.82 -3.60
C ASP A 203 22.85 14.18 -3.67
N GLY A 204 23.46 14.25 -4.85
CA GLY A 204 24.71 13.58 -5.18
C GLY A 204 24.68 12.04 -5.11
N LYS A 205 23.52 11.40 -4.88
CA LYS A 205 23.37 9.93 -4.82
C LYS A 205 22.80 9.32 -6.08
N LEU A 206 21.90 10.04 -6.75
CA LEU A 206 21.20 9.56 -7.95
C LEU A 206 21.57 10.39 -9.17
N PRO A 207 21.98 9.76 -10.30
CA PRO A 207 21.99 10.45 -11.58
C PRO A 207 20.54 10.78 -11.96
N LYS A 208 20.31 12.00 -12.46
CA LYS A 208 19.05 12.33 -13.12
C LYS A 208 19.09 11.76 -14.55
N ARG A 209 18.03 11.05 -14.94
CA ARG A 209 17.83 10.43 -16.25
C ARG A 209 16.42 10.69 -16.75
N ASP A 210 16.24 10.66 -18.06
CA ASP A 210 14.91 10.78 -18.65
C ASP A 210 14.12 9.48 -18.43
N TRP A 211 12.79 9.58 -18.37
CA TRP A 211 11.93 8.45 -17.96
C TRP A 211 12.11 7.21 -18.86
N THR A 212 12.33 7.42 -20.15
CA THR A 212 12.46 6.36 -21.15
C THR A 212 13.85 5.72 -21.17
N GLU A 213 14.84 6.27 -20.47
CA GLU A 213 16.19 5.71 -20.34
C GLU A 213 16.24 4.52 -19.37
N GLU A 214 17.42 3.90 -19.27
CA GLU A 214 17.68 2.80 -18.33
C GLU A 214 17.60 3.23 -16.86
N PRO A 215 17.17 2.35 -15.93
CA PRO A 215 16.96 2.70 -14.54
C PRO A 215 18.14 3.40 -13.88
N ASN A 216 17.86 4.53 -13.21
CA ASN A 216 18.86 5.43 -12.65
C ASN A 216 19.41 4.95 -11.28
N ALA A 217 18.69 4.03 -10.64
CA ALA A 217 19.02 3.44 -9.35
C ALA A 217 18.54 1.99 -9.27
N ARG A 218 19.18 1.20 -8.40
CA ARG A 218 18.62 -0.05 -7.86
C ARG A 218 18.28 0.13 -6.39
N ILE A 219 17.11 -0.29 -5.94
CA ILE A 219 16.75 -0.32 -4.51
C ILE A 219 16.76 -1.78 -4.05
N VAL A 220 17.45 -2.07 -2.95
CA VAL A 220 17.57 -3.44 -2.42
C VAL A 220 17.34 -3.44 -0.91
N GLY A 221 16.54 -4.38 -0.42
CA GLY A 221 16.31 -4.61 1.01
C GLY A 221 14.95 -5.24 1.30
N ALA A 222 14.53 -5.26 2.56
CA ALA A 222 13.25 -5.86 2.97
C ALA A 222 12.23 -4.79 3.41
N ILE A 223 10.97 -4.98 3.00
CA ILE A 223 9.88 -4.01 3.24
C ILE A 223 8.70 -4.70 3.92
N GLY A 224 8.45 -4.34 5.18
CA GLY A 224 7.32 -4.85 5.96
C GLY A 224 6.00 -4.08 5.77
N SER A 225 6.02 -2.92 5.12
CA SER A 225 4.87 -2.00 5.07
C SER A 225 4.37 -1.72 3.64
N GLY A 226 3.05 -1.83 3.45
CA GLY A 226 2.40 -1.47 2.19
C GLY A 226 2.46 0.02 1.85
N ASN A 227 2.72 0.90 2.85
CA ASN A 227 2.74 2.36 2.64
C ASN A 227 3.84 2.79 1.67
N PHE A 228 4.94 2.03 1.58
CA PHE A 228 5.97 2.24 0.58
C PHE A 228 5.42 2.10 -0.85
N PHE A 229 4.63 1.06 -1.14
CA PHE A 229 4.05 0.85 -2.47
C PHE A 229 2.94 1.86 -2.80
N LYS A 230 2.14 2.27 -1.80
CA LYS A 230 1.21 3.41 -1.92
C LYS A 230 1.96 4.70 -2.27
N HIS A 231 3.12 4.94 -1.63
CA HIS A 231 3.98 6.08 -1.93
C HIS A 231 4.60 6.01 -3.33
N LEU A 232 5.02 4.83 -3.81
CA LEU A 232 5.55 4.67 -5.17
C LEU A 232 4.49 4.99 -6.24
N VAL A 233 3.26 4.47 -6.09
CA VAL A 233 2.14 4.81 -6.98
C VAL A 233 1.85 6.31 -6.96
N ASN A 234 1.77 6.91 -5.76
CA ASN A 234 1.56 8.36 -5.63
C ASN A 234 2.74 9.17 -6.18
N SER A 235 3.98 8.71 -6.03
CA SER A 235 5.19 9.39 -6.54
C SER A 235 5.17 9.49 -8.06
N LEU A 236 4.66 8.46 -8.75
CA LEU A 236 4.48 8.48 -10.20
C LEU A 236 3.30 9.38 -10.60
N VAL A 237 2.17 9.26 -9.90
CA VAL A 237 0.95 10.05 -10.19
C VAL A 237 1.16 11.57 -10.00
N TYR A 238 1.91 11.97 -8.97
CA TYR A 238 2.20 13.36 -8.64
C TYR A 238 3.62 13.80 -9.01
N GLN A 239 4.34 13.01 -9.83
CA GLN A 239 5.69 13.31 -10.34
C GLN A 239 6.65 13.83 -9.25
N SER A 240 6.74 13.10 -8.14
CA SER A 240 7.39 13.55 -6.91
C SER A 240 8.29 12.48 -6.28
N SER A 241 9.06 12.88 -5.27
CA SER A 241 9.98 12.00 -4.54
C SER A 241 11.01 11.32 -5.45
N LEU A 242 11.46 10.11 -5.09
CA LEU A 242 12.46 9.29 -5.79
C LEU A 242 12.36 9.31 -7.33
N LEU A 243 11.14 9.18 -7.85
CA LEU A 243 10.87 9.01 -9.29
C LEU A 243 11.11 10.28 -10.13
N THR A 244 11.36 11.43 -9.49
CA THR A 244 11.78 12.69 -10.16
C THR A 244 13.19 12.64 -10.77
N TYR A 245 14.01 11.68 -10.33
CA TYR A 245 15.36 11.47 -10.87
C TYR A 245 15.38 10.47 -12.04
N GLY A 246 14.27 9.78 -12.31
CA GLY A 246 14.18 8.70 -13.29
C GLY A 246 13.53 7.44 -12.70
N ARG A 247 13.48 6.36 -13.50
CA ARG A 247 12.94 5.06 -13.05
C ARG A 247 13.94 4.32 -12.18
N CYS A 248 13.51 3.73 -11.08
CA CYS A 248 14.34 2.88 -10.23
C CYS A 248 13.91 1.41 -10.36
N GLU A 249 14.87 0.51 -10.56
CA GLU A 249 14.63 -0.94 -10.43
C GLU A 249 14.72 -1.33 -8.95
N MET A 250 13.92 -2.29 -8.50
CA MET A 250 13.84 -2.64 -7.08
C MET A 250 13.87 -4.15 -6.90
N PHE A 251 14.77 -4.65 -6.05
CA PHE A 251 14.87 -6.05 -5.63
C PHE A 251 14.51 -6.12 -4.15
N LEU A 252 13.24 -6.42 -3.88
CA LEU A 252 12.66 -6.25 -2.56
C LEU A 252 12.27 -7.60 -1.96
N VAL A 253 12.52 -7.77 -0.67
CA VAL A 253 11.95 -8.88 0.11
C VAL A 253 10.68 -8.40 0.79
N VAL A 254 9.55 -9.03 0.48
CA VAL A 254 8.21 -8.59 0.91
C VAL A 254 7.39 -9.73 1.54
N PRO A 255 6.55 -9.45 2.55
CA PRO A 255 5.54 -10.37 3.03
C PRO A 255 4.55 -10.81 1.92
N PRO A 256 4.16 -12.10 1.85
CA PRO A 256 3.22 -12.60 0.85
C PRO A 256 1.91 -11.79 0.71
N PRO A 257 1.22 -11.37 1.81
CA PRO A 257 -0.05 -10.65 1.67
C PRO A 257 0.08 -9.30 0.94
N ILE A 258 1.22 -8.61 1.10
CA ILE A 258 1.48 -7.33 0.43
C ILE A 258 1.66 -7.56 -1.08
N TYR A 259 2.50 -8.53 -1.46
CA TYR A 259 2.75 -8.83 -2.87
C TYR A 259 1.51 -9.37 -3.58
N ILE A 260 0.77 -10.27 -2.92
CA ILE A 260 -0.51 -10.79 -3.44
C ILE A 260 -1.50 -9.64 -3.65
N GLN A 261 -1.66 -8.72 -2.68
CA GLN A 261 -2.57 -7.59 -2.84
C GLN A 261 -2.21 -6.70 -4.05
N LEU A 262 -0.91 -6.49 -4.33
CA LEU A 262 -0.45 -5.69 -5.47
C LEU A 262 -0.65 -6.41 -6.82
N THR A 263 -0.45 -7.73 -6.85
CA THR A 263 -0.32 -8.53 -8.09
C THR A 263 -1.51 -9.45 -8.39
N CYS A 264 -2.53 -9.47 -7.54
CA CYS A 264 -3.70 -10.33 -7.74
C CYS A 264 -4.61 -9.88 -8.90
N SER A 265 -5.37 -10.85 -9.43
CA SER A 265 -6.53 -10.64 -10.30
C SER A 265 -7.83 -10.55 -9.50
N LYS A 266 -8.93 -10.37 -10.25
CA LYS A 266 -10.31 -10.51 -9.77
C LYS A 266 -10.61 -11.83 -9.01
N ASP A 267 -9.84 -12.87 -9.28
CA ASP A 267 -10.04 -14.25 -8.80
C ASP A 267 -9.58 -14.43 -7.34
N ALA A 268 -8.73 -13.53 -6.83
CA ALA A 268 -8.29 -13.50 -5.43
C ALA A 268 -9.38 -13.03 -4.43
N GLY A 269 -10.60 -12.77 -4.92
CA GLY A 269 -11.73 -12.38 -4.10
C GLY A 269 -11.77 -10.87 -3.78
N TYR A 270 -12.91 -10.44 -3.23
CA TYR A 270 -13.30 -9.04 -3.21
C TYR A 270 -12.57 -8.14 -2.23
N LEU A 271 -11.84 -8.73 -1.28
CA LEU A 271 -11.09 -8.01 -0.27
C LEU A 271 -9.66 -7.69 -0.72
N LEU A 272 -9.12 -8.43 -1.69
CA LEU A 272 -7.76 -8.26 -2.20
C LEU A 272 -7.69 -7.39 -3.45
N TYR A 273 -8.52 -7.68 -4.46
CA TYR A 273 -8.49 -6.93 -5.71
C TYR A 273 -9.12 -5.55 -5.54
N ARG A 274 -8.28 -4.54 -5.37
CA ARG A 274 -8.65 -3.16 -4.98
C ARG A 274 -7.97 -2.15 -5.91
N TYR A 275 -8.24 -0.85 -5.71
CA TYR A 275 -7.68 0.22 -6.54
C TYR A 275 -6.13 0.19 -6.60
N MET A 276 -5.47 -0.16 -5.49
CA MET A 276 -4.01 -0.32 -5.44
C MET A 276 -3.49 -1.45 -6.33
N SER A 277 -4.19 -2.58 -6.41
CA SER A 277 -3.84 -3.70 -7.29
C SER A 277 -3.84 -3.24 -8.75
N VAL A 278 -4.90 -2.53 -9.14
CA VAL A 278 -5.08 -2.01 -10.50
C VAL A 278 -4.03 -0.95 -10.85
N LEU A 279 -3.88 0.09 -10.03
CA LEU A 279 -2.91 1.17 -10.30
C LEU A 279 -1.47 0.65 -10.28
N PHE A 280 -1.12 -0.26 -9.36
CA PHE A 280 0.22 -0.85 -9.33
C PHE A 280 0.53 -1.61 -10.62
N GLN A 281 -0.39 -2.46 -11.11
CA GLN A 281 -0.17 -3.24 -12.32
C GLN A 281 -0.17 -2.39 -13.61
N ILE A 282 -0.94 -1.28 -13.64
CA ILE A 282 -0.89 -0.28 -14.73
C ILE A 282 0.46 0.43 -14.79
N PHE A 283 1.07 0.74 -13.63
CA PHE A 283 2.25 1.61 -13.56
C PHE A 283 3.60 0.88 -13.42
N PHE A 284 3.60 -0.35 -12.91
CA PHE A 284 4.81 -1.11 -12.60
C PHE A 284 4.84 -2.45 -13.34
N GLU A 285 6.03 -2.80 -13.82
CA GLU A 285 6.41 -4.17 -14.06
C GLU A 285 6.77 -4.83 -12.72
N TYR A 286 6.48 -6.12 -12.60
CA TYR A 286 6.78 -6.90 -11.41
C TYR A 286 7.08 -8.35 -11.77
N GLU A 287 7.87 -9.01 -10.93
CA GLU A 287 8.31 -10.39 -11.16
C GLU A 287 8.58 -11.04 -9.81
N PHE A 288 8.03 -12.23 -9.63
CA PHE A 288 8.36 -13.08 -8.48
C PHE A 288 9.64 -13.85 -8.81
N ILE A 289 10.68 -13.69 -7.98
CA ILE A 289 11.97 -14.37 -8.20
C ILE A 289 11.99 -15.70 -7.43
N GLN A 290 11.79 -15.66 -6.11
CA GLN A 290 11.84 -16.86 -5.26
C GLN A 290 11.23 -16.62 -3.87
N LYS A 291 10.90 -17.71 -3.17
CA LYS A 291 10.64 -17.68 -1.72
C LYS A 291 11.97 -17.66 -0.97
N VAL A 292 12.06 -16.86 0.09
CA VAL A 292 13.19 -16.85 1.04
C VAL A 292 12.68 -17.14 2.47
N PRO A 293 13.42 -17.89 3.31
CA PRO A 293 12.93 -18.25 4.65
C PRO A 293 12.69 -17.01 5.52
N ARG A 294 11.51 -16.88 6.14
CA ARG A 294 11.20 -15.74 7.03
C ARG A 294 12.15 -15.67 8.23
N LYS A 295 12.59 -16.83 8.74
CA LYS A 295 13.55 -16.95 9.86
C LYS A 295 14.95 -16.39 9.54
N ALA A 296 15.28 -16.16 8.26
CA ALA A 296 16.50 -15.51 7.83
C ALA A 296 16.52 -13.98 8.10
N PHE A 297 15.41 -13.40 8.59
CA PHE A 297 15.25 -11.97 8.84
C PHE A 297 14.94 -11.71 10.31
N LEU A 298 15.38 -10.57 10.84
CA LEU A 298 15.09 -10.11 12.20
C LEU A 298 14.34 -8.77 12.19
N PRO A 299 13.49 -8.47 13.19
CA PRO A 299 13.14 -9.34 14.32
C PRO A 299 12.18 -10.46 13.87
N TRP A 300 12.21 -11.59 14.57
CA TRP A 300 11.26 -12.66 14.30
C TRP A 300 9.83 -12.23 14.58
N GLN A 301 8.91 -12.76 13.79
CA GLN A 301 7.49 -12.42 13.88
C GLN A 301 6.75 -13.45 14.75
N HIS A 302 5.54 -13.10 15.18
CA HIS A 302 4.64 -14.10 15.74
C HIS A 302 4.23 -15.12 14.67
N ASP A 303 4.25 -16.40 15.04
CA ASP A 303 3.72 -17.48 14.21
C ASP A 303 2.24 -17.22 13.91
N TYR A 304 1.80 -17.51 12.68
CA TYR A 304 0.46 -17.13 12.24
C TYR A 304 -0.62 -17.86 13.05
N ASN A 305 -1.47 -17.09 13.73
CA ASN A 305 -2.51 -17.67 14.59
C ASN A 305 -3.76 -18.04 13.77
N HIS A 306 -3.79 -19.27 13.29
CA HIS A 306 -4.90 -19.88 12.54
C HIS A 306 -6.26 -19.83 13.26
N ALA A 307 -6.32 -19.65 14.59
CA ALA A 307 -7.59 -19.58 15.33
C ALA A 307 -8.34 -18.24 15.19
N LYS A 308 -7.70 -17.19 14.63
CA LYS A 308 -8.37 -15.90 14.36
C LYS A 308 -9.00 -15.90 12.97
N HIS A 309 -10.25 -16.34 12.88
CA HIS A 309 -11.09 -16.20 11.68
C HIS A 309 -11.41 -14.72 11.37
N ASN A 310 -10.49 -14.02 10.70
CA ASN A 310 -10.80 -12.79 9.97
C ASN A 310 -11.01 -13.11 8.47
N LYS A 311 -11.68 -12.23 7.72
CA LYS A 311 -11.99 -12.48 6.29
C LYS A 311 -10.75 -12.57 5.38
N LEU A 312 -9.59 -12.14 5.87
CA LEU A 312 -8.29 -12.20 5.18
C LEU A 312 -7.40 -13.34 5.70
N SER A 313 -7.93 -14.27 6.51
CA SER A 313 -7.11 -15.26 7.22
C SER A 313 -6.38 -16.18 6.26
N LYS A 314 -7.10 -16.68 5.23
CA LYS A 314 -6.51 -17.48 4.14
C LYS A 314 -5.29 -16.81 3.55
N VAL A 315 -5.38 -15.52 3.21
CA VAL A 315 -4.30 -14.75 2.56
C VAL A 315 -3.09 -14.59 3.49
N ASN A 316 -3.34 -14.30 4.78
CA ASN A 316 -2.28 -14.16 5.76
C ASN A 316 -1.61 -15.50 6.13
N SER A 317 -2.25 -16.64 5.85
CA SER A 317 -1.66 -17.97 6.00
C SER A 317 -0.90 -18.47 4.76
N ILE A 318 -1.00 -17.81 3.59
CA ILE A 318 -0.23 -18.20 2.40
C ILE A 318 1.25 -17.97 2.68
N ASP A 319 2.05 -19.03 2.52
CA ASP A 319 3.50 -19.02 2.69
C ASP A 319 3.97 -18.37 4.01
N ALA A 320 3.29 -18.68 5.12
CA ALA A 320 3.54 -18.08 6.43
C ALA A 320 5.02 -18.13 6.87
N ASP A 321 5.74 -19.21 6.57
CA ASP A 321 7.16 -19.38 6.90
C ASP A 321 8.15 -18.71 5.92
N SER A 322 7.65 -18.09 4.84
CA SER A 322 8.46 -17.46 3.79
C SER A 322 8.18 -15.98 3.60
N LEU A 323 9.13 -15.27 3.02
CA LEU A 323 8.96 -13.98 2.36
C LEU A 323 9.22 -14.17 0.86
N TYR A 324 8.80 -13.22 0.03
CA TYR A 324 9.05 -13.26 -1.41
C TYR A 324 10.15 -12.29 -1.78
N LEU A 325 11.18 -12.76 -2.50
CA LEU A 325 12.09 -11.89 -3.23
C LEU A 325 11.44 -11.56 -4.58
N VAL A 326 11.28 -10.28 -4.88
CA VAL A 326 10.56 -9.78 -6.06
C VAL A 326 11.35 -8.68 -6.76
N ARG A 327 11.27 -8.62 -8.08
CA ARG A 327 11.72 -7.47 -8.88
C ARG A 327 10.51 -6.58 -9.16
N ILE A 328 10.66 -5.27 -9.00
CA ILE A 328 9.64 -4.26 -9.33
C ILE A 328 10.32 -3.09 -10.04
N ALA A 329 9.73 -2.58 -11.12
CA ALA A 329 10.23 -1.40 -11.83
C ALA A 329 9.07 -0.57 -12.40
N PRO A 330 9.13 0.78 -12.37
CA PRO A 330 8.19 1.59 -13.14
C PRO A 330 8.27 1.25 -14.63
N ARG A 331 7.10 1.11 -15.27
CA ARG A 331 6.99 0.88 -16.71
C ARG A 331 7.64 2.00 -17.51
N LYS A 332 8.42 1.64 -18.52
CA LYS A 332 9.06 2.61 -19.42
C LYS A 332 7.99 3.44 -20.16
N GLU A 333 6.91 2.77 -20.55
CA GLU A 333 5.74 3.27 -21.23
C GLU A 333 4.71 3.96 -20.31
N ALA A 334 4.96 4.13 -19.00
CA ALA A 334 3.95 4.64 -18.05
C ALA A 334 3.34 6.00 -18.46
N TYR A 335 4.18 6.96 -18.90
CA TYR A 335 3.72 8.26 -19.38
C TYR A 335 3.20 8.25 -20.82
N ASP A 336 3.49 7.19 -21.58
CA ASP A 336 2.79 6.94 -22.84
C ASP A 336 1.37 6.46 -22.55
N LEU A 337 1.21 5.45 -21.68
CA LEU A 337 -0.07 4.84 -21.27
C LEU A 337 -1.08 5.85 -20.73
N CYS A 338 -0.62 6.79 -19.91
CA CYS A 338 -1.41 7.92 -19.40
C CYS A 338 -0.52 9.17 -19.36
N SER A 339 -0.96 10.30 -19.91
CA SER A 339 -0.10 11.49 -19.94
C SER A 339 0.14 12.05 -18.52
N PRO A 340 1.25 12.76 -18.28
CA PRO A 340 1.56 13.40 -17.00
C PRO A 340 0.41 14.21 -16.40
N ASP A 341 -0.33 14.96 -17.21
CA ASP A 341 -1.48 15.79 -16.80
C ASP A 341 -2.70 14.96 -16.38
N ASP A 342 -2.77 13.71 -16.82
CA ASP A 342 -3.94 12.84 -16.72
C ASP A 342 -3.80 11.80 -15.61
N MET A 343 -2.58 11.63 -15.07
CA MET A 343 -2.28 10.68 -14.00
C MET A 343 -3.18 10.85 -12.77
N GLN A 344 -3.45 12.09 -12.37
CA GLN A 344 -4.32 12.39 -11.21
C GLN A 344 -5.78 12.01 -11.50
N ALA A 345 -6.23 12.25 -12.73
CA ALA A 345 -7.57 11.84 -13.19
C ALA A 345 -7.69 10.32 -13.27
N LEU A 346 -6.68 9.60 -13.79
CA LEU A 346 -6.67 8.13 -13.78
C LEU A 346 -6.68 7.59 -12.34
N TRP A 347 -5.81 8.11 -11.47
CA TRP A 347 -5.75 7.72 -10.06
C TRP A 347 -7.11 7.91 -9.36
N PHE A 348 -7.75 9.07 -9.54
CA PHE A 348 -9.05 9.35 -8.94
C PHE A 348 -10.16 8.48 -9.56
N PHE A 349 -10.18 8.31 -10.88
CA PHE A 349 -11.12 7.44 -11.58
C PHE A 349 -11.09 6.01 -11.05
N VAL A 350 -9.89 5.42 -10.94
CA VAL A 350 -9.74 4.05 -10.42
C VAL A 350 -10.08 4.01 -8.93
N LYS A 351 -9.54 4.92 -8.10
CA LYS A 351 -9.80 4.96 -6.66
C LYS A 351 -11.29 5.08 -6.35
N GLN A 352 -11.96 6.08 -6.92
CA GLN A 352 -13.37 6.39 -6.65
C GLN A 352 -14.31 5.27 -7.10
N ASN A 353 -14.05 4.67 -8.27
CA ASN A 353 -14.86 3.56 -8.76
C ASN A 353 -14.59 2.26 -8.01
N MET A 354 -13.36 2.02 -7.54
CA MET A 354 -12.98 0.83 -6.77
C MET A 354 -13.08 0.98 -5.25
N ILE A 355 -13.75 2.02 -4.71
CA ILE A 355 -14.10 2.10 -3.27
C ILE A 355 -14.86 0.84 -2.86
N SER A 356 -15.84 0.41 -3.67
CA SER A 356 -16.27 -0.99 -3.72
C SER A 356 -15.97 -1.55 -5.10
N ARG A 357 -15.43 -2.78 -5.16
CA ARG A 357 -15.28 -3.47 -6.46
C ARG A 357 -16.65 -3.80 -7.07
N THR A 358 -17.69 -3.93 -6.25
CA THR A 358 -19.05 -4.28 -6.69
C THR A 358 -19.83 -3.10 -7.27
N ASN A 359 -19.24 -1.90 -7.24
CA ASN A 359 -19.72 -0.76 -8.01
C ASN A 359 -19.86 -1.18 -9.47
N ARG A 360 -21.05 -0.96 -10.04
CA ARG A 360 -21.34 -1.28 -11.43
C ARG A 360 -20.80 -0.19 -12.35
N VAL A 361 -20.21 -0.59 -13.48
CA VAL A 361 -19.52 0.31 -14.41
C VAL A 361 -20.47 1.40 -14.93
N ILE A 362 -21.56 1.00 -15.58
CA ILE A 362 -22.51 1.94 -16.19
C ILE A 362 -23.15 2.89 -15.15
N PRO A 363 -23.78 2.40 -14.05
CA PRO A 363 -24.42 3.28 -13.06
C PRO A 363 -23.46 4.23 -12.33
N SER A 364 -22.16 3.94 -12.25
CA SER A 364 -21.20 4.89 -11.69
C SER A 364 -20.78 5.96 -12.69
N LEU A 365 -20.53 5.59 -13.96
CA LEU A 365 -20.15 6.56 -14.99
C LEU A 365 -21.30 7.50 -15.37
N GLU A 366 -22.55 7.04 -15.31
CA GLU A 366 -23.72 7.88 -15.57
C GLU A 366 -23.98 8.95 -14.50
N LYS A 367 -23.37 8.84 -13.31
CA LYS A 367 -23.34 9.94 -12.31
C LYS A 367 -22.46 11.11 -12.74
N TRP A 368 -21.57 10.90 -13.71
CA TRP A 368 -20.68 11.93 -14.25
C TRP A 368 -21.11 12.35 -15.67
N ILE A 369 -21.42 11.38 -16.54
CA ILE A 369 -21.83 11.63 -17.93
C ILE A 369 -23.13 10.85 -18.19
N PRO A 370 -24.31 11.50 -18.11
CA PRO A 370 -25.60 10.85 -18.32
C PRO A 370 -25.70 10.12 -19.66
N TYR A 371 -26.43 8.98 -19.67
CA TYR A 371 -26.67 8.13 -20.84
C TYR A 371 -25.43 7.52 -21.51
N CYS A 372 -24.25 7.62 -20.90
CA CYS A 372 -23.03 7.00 -21.44
C CYS A 372 -23.09 5.47 -21.48
N GLY A 373 -23.97 4.82 -20.70
CA GLY A 373 -24.14 3.37 -20.69
C GLY A 373 -24.51 2.80 -22.05
N LEU A 374 -25.32 3.52 -22.83
CA LEU A 374 -25.70 3.11 -24.19
C LEU A 374 -24.49 3.04 -25.13
N ARG A 375 -23.48 3.91 -24.94
CA ARG A 375 -22.23 3.90 -25.72
C ARG A 375 -21.43 2.63 -25.44
N LEU A 376 -21.31 2.27 -24.16
CA LEU A 376 -20.58 1.09 -23.70
C LEU A 376 -21.26 -0.22 -24.13
N ILE A 377 -22.59 -0.32 -23.99
CA ILE A 377 -23.35 -1.52 -24.41
C ILE A 377 -23.32 -1.70 -25.94
N SER A 378 -23.31 -0.60 -26.70
CA SER A 378 -23.29 -0.65 -28.18
C SER A 378 -21.89 -0.86 -28.77
N GLN A 379 -20.85 -0.96 -27.94
CA GLN A 379 -19.46 -0.99 -28.37
C GLN A 379 -19.11 -2.35 -29.02
N LYS A 380 -19.22 -2.41 -30.35
CA LYS A 380 -18.71 -3.55 -31.14
C LYS A 380 -17.18 -3.47 -31.25
N VAL A 381 -16.49 -4.13 -30.33
CA VAL A 381 -15.04 -4.34 -30.41
C VAL A 381 -14.77 -5.50 -31.37
N SER A 382 -13.92 -5.31 -32.38
CA SER A 382 -13.41 -6.43 -33.16
C SER A 382 -12.49 -7.27 -32.27
N PRO A 383 -12.59 -8.61 -32.24
CA PRO A 383 -11.70 -9.42 -31.43
C PRO A 383 -10.26 -9.21 -31.88
N MET A 384 -9.49 -8.47 -31.09
CA MET A 384 -8.04 -8.50 -31.17
C MET A 384 -7.61 -9.96 -30.93
N PRO A 385 -6.63 -10.50 -31.68
CA PRO A 385 -6.03 -11.76 -31.29
C PRO A 385 -5.56 -11.62 -29.84
N MET A 386 -5.83 -12.62 -29.00
CA MET A 386 -5.22 -12.65 -27.66
C MET A 386 -3.72 -12.49 -27.85
N GLY A 387 -3.17 -11.37 -27.37
CA GLY A 387 -1.72 -11.20 -27.31
C GLY A 387 -1.18 -12.40 -26.55
N GLN A 388 -0.17 -13.06 -27.11
CA GLN A 388 0.46 -14.23 -26.50
C GLN A 388 0.71 -13.90 -25.02
N ASP A 389 0.20 -14.75 -24.12
CA ASP A 389 0.47 -14.58 -22.69
C ASP A 389 2.00 -14.45 -22.53
N GLY A 390 2.43 -13.29 -22.02
CA GLY A 390 3.85 -12.92 -22.04
C GLY A 390 4.70 -14.02 -21.43
N GLU A 391 5.79 -14.38 -22.11
CA GLU A 391 6.60 -15.55 -21.73
C GLU A 391 6.96 -15.52 -20.25
N ASN A 392 6.65 -16.62 -19.55
CA ASN A 392 6.93 -16.78 -18.12
C ASN A 392 8.39 -16.45 -17.81
N PRO A 393 8.67 -15.66 -16.75
CA PRO A 393 10.02 -15.62 -16.21
C PRO A 393 10.41 -17.01 -15.69
N ARG A 394 11.56 -17.50 -16.19
CA ARG A 394 12.35 -18.67 -15.76
C ARG A 394 11.75 -19.58 -14.67
N ASN A 395 11.11 -20.67 -15.12
CA ASN A 395 11.08 -21.98 -14.44
C ASN A 395 10.59 -22.02 -12.97
N GLY A 396 9.39 -21.50 -12.68
CA GLY A 396 8.72 -21.73 -11.39
C GLY A 396 7.20 -21.61 -11.44
N GLU A 397 6.48 -22.35 -10.60
CA GLU A 397 5.06 -22.08 -10.32
C GLU A 397 4.94 -20.79 -9.50
N LEU A 398 4.02 -19.90 -9.90
CA LEU A 398 3.72 -18.70 -9.14
C LEU A 398 2.97 -19.04 -7.84
N PRO A 399 3.16 -18.26 -6.75
CA PRO A 399 2.40 -18.47 -5.52
C PRO A 399 0.88 -18.24 -5.68
N GLU A 400 0.07 -18.80 -4.78
CA GLU A 400 -1.39 -18.68 -4.83
C GLU A 400 -1.83 -17.20 -4.93
N PHE A 401 -2.76 -16.92 -5.85
CA PHE A 401 -3.29 -15.59 -6.19
C PHE A 401 -2.33 -14.58 -6.83
N VAL A 402 -1.03 -14.84 -6.93
CA VAL A 402 -0.09 -14.02 -7.71
C VAL A 402 -0.36 -14.23 -9.21
N GLN A 403 -0.45 -13.14 -9.98
CA GLN A 403 -0.51 -13.22 -11.45
C GLN A 403 0.87 -12.97 -12.07
N PRO A 404 1.13 -13.45 -13.30
CA PRO A 404 2.27 -12.97 -14.08
C PRO A 404 2.04 -11.51 -14.48
N CYS A 405 3.11 -10.72 -14.53
CA CYS A 405 3.05 -9.37 -15.08
C CYS A 405 2.72 -9.43 -16.57
N ARG A 406 1.68 -8.71 -16.98
CA ARG A 406 1.22 -8.62 -18.37
C ARG A 406 1.56 -7.25 -18.98
N PRO A 407 1.69 -7.14 -20.31
CA PRO A 407 1.64 -5.85 -21.01
C PRO A 407 0.32 -5.12 -20.71
N ILE A 408 0.35 -3.79 -20.75
CA ILE A 408 -0.84 -2.93 -20.55
C ILE A 408 -1.16 -2.23 -21.87
N SER A 409 -2.44 -2.16 -22.22
CA SER A 409 -2.92 -1.48 -23.43
C SER A 409 -3.92 -0.37 -23.10
N LYS A 410 -4.01 0.63 -23.98
CA LYS A 410 -5.04 1.68 -23.97
C LYS A 410 -6.32 1.29 -24.73
N SER A 411 -6.28 0.18 -25.46
CA SER A 411 -7.31 -0.28 -26.40
C SER A 411 -7.83 -1.69 -26.08
N ASP A 412 -7.56 -2.17 -24.87
CA ASP A 412 -8.09 -3.43 -24.32
C ASP A 412 -9.53 -3.20 -23.86
N HIS A 413 -10.43 -3.10 -24.83
CA HIS A 413 -11.84 -2.82 -24.58
C HIS A 413 -12.59 -4.11 -24.26
N ARG A 414 -13.10 -4.19 -23.03
CA ARG A 414 -14.01 -5.25 -22.60
C ARG A 414 -15.24 -5.34 -23.52
N GLN A 415 -15.51 -6.54 -24.03
CA GLN A 415 -16.52 -6.75 -25.08
C GLN A 415 -17.95 -6.94 -24.56
N ASP A 416 -18.11 -7.38 -23.30
CA ASP A 416 -19.37 -7.80 -22.68
C ASP A 416 -19.94 -6.78 -21.66
N ILE A 417 -19.55 -5.50 -21.74
CA ILE A 417 -20.02 -4.48 -20.80
C ILE A 417 -21.55 -4.36 -20.85
N ASN A 418 -22.19 -4.60 -19.70
CA ASN A 418 -23.62 -4.57 -19.52
C ASN A 418 -23.99 -3.94 -18.16
N ILE A 419 -25.29 -3.84 -17.86
CA ILE A 419 -25.81 -3.17 -16.65
C ILE A 419 -25.44 -3.85 -15.32
N PHE A 420 -24.86 -5.06 -15.36
CA PHE A 420 -24.40 -5.81 -14.20
C PHE A 420 -22.87 -5.82 -14.04
N THR A 421 -22.10 -5.48 -15.08
CA THR A 421 -20.64 -5.46 -15.06
C THR A 421 -20.11 -4.57 -13.93
N GLN A 422 -19.24 -5.11 -13.09
CA GLN A 422 -18.66 -4.45 -11.94
C GLN A 422 -17.22 -3.99 -12.24
N PHE A 423 -16.74 -2.93 -11.60
CA PHE A 423 -15.33 -2.52 -11.74
C PHE A 423 -14.37 -3.61 -11.27
N GLY A 424 -14.80 -4.43 -10.30
CA GLY A 424 -14.09 -5.61 -9.85
C GLY A 424 -13.95 -6.72 -10.88
N ASP A 425 -14.70 -6.70 -11.98
CA ASP A 425 -14.58 -7.68 -13.06
C ASP A 425 -13.50 -7.30 -14.08
N LEU A 426 -13.10 -6.02 -14.10
CA LEU A 426 -12.19 -5.44 -15.09
C LEU A 426 -10.73 -5.80 -14.79
N THR A 427 -9.94 -6.10 -15.82
CA THR A 427 -8.47 -6.14 -15.72
C THR A 427 -7.89 -4.72 -15.55
N PRO A 428 -6.60 -4.59 -15.16
CA PRO A 428 -5.96 -3.27 -15.10
C PRO A 428 -5.89 -2.56 -16.48
N SER A 429 -5.74 -3.35 -17.55
CA SER A 429 -5.68 -2.87 -18.94
C SER A 429 -7.08 -2.48 -19.46
N GLU A 430 -8.13 -3.24 -19.11
CA GLU A 430 -9.53 -2.86 -19.34
C GLU A 430 -9.91 -1.57 -18.59
N MET A 431 -9.45 -1.42 -17.34
CA MET A 431 -9.68 -0.21 -16.54
C MET A 431 -9.03 1.03 -17.17
N LEU A 432 -7.76 0.93 -17.62
CA LEU A 432 -7.09 2.01 -18.32
C LEU A 432 -7.84 2.37 -19.61
N SER A 433 -8.22 1.37 -20.40
CA SER A 433 -8.93 1.55 -21.66
C SER A 433 -10.33 2.18 -21.44
N LEU A 434 -11.02 1.86 -20.35
CA LEU A 434 -12.26 2.50 -19.94
C LEU A 434 -12.06 3.97 -19.53
N PHE A 435 -11.01 4.28 -18.76
CA PHE A 435 -10.66 5.66 -18.42
C PHE A 435 -10.35 6.50 -19.67
N GLN A 436 -9.57 5.94 -20.61
CA GLN A 436 -9.24 6.62 -21.87
C GLN A 436 -10.50 6.90 -22.71
N GLN A 437 -11.49 5.99 -22.73
CA GLN A 437 -12.78 6.28 -23.36
C GLN A 437 -13.55 7.39 -22.64
N PHE A 438 -13.69 7.27 -21.32
CA PHE A 438 -14.41 8.24 -20.47
C PHE A 438 -13.87 9.67 -20.63
N ARG A 439 -12.54 9.81 -20.63
CA ARG A 439 -11.82 11.08 -20.85
C ARG A 439 -12.12 11.70 -22.22
N ASN A 440 -12.20 10.88 -23.26
CA ASN A 440 -12.35 11.33 -24.64
C ASN A 440 -13.82 11.61 -25.03
N TRP A 441 -14.78 11.38 -24.14
CA TRP A 441 -16.17 11.81 -24.35
C TRP A 441 -16.30 13.34 -24.26
N PRO A 442 -17.07 13.99 -25.16
CA PRO A 442 -17.14 15.45 -25.23
C PRO A 442 -17.67 16.10 -23.94
N GLU A 443 -18.46 15.36 -23.16
CA GLU A 443 -19.01 15.80 -21.88
C GLU A 443 -17.97 15.83 -20.75
N TYR A 444 -16.81 15.17 -20.88
CA TYR A 444 -15.83 15.00 -19.80
C TYR A 444 -15.44 16.32 -19.12
N LYS A 445 -15.12 17.35 -19.90
CA LYS A 445 -14.70 18.67 -19.40
C LYS A 445 -15.81 19.44 -18.67
N GLN A 446 -17.08 19.07 -18.88
CA GLN A 446 -18.26 19.69 -18.26
C GLN A 446 -18.86 18.81 -17.15
N SER A 447 -18.39 17.57 -17.03
CA SER A 447 -18.85 16.61 -16.02
C SER A 447 -18.39 17.02 -14.61
N PRO A 448 -19.13 16.64 -13.55
CA PRO A 448 -18.71 16.87 -12.17
C PRO A 448 -17.49 16.05 -11.74
N PHE A 449 -16.92 15.21 -12.62
CA PHE A 449 -15.76 14.38 -12.31
C PHE A 449 -14.54 15.20 -11.89
N LEU A 450 -14.22 16.27 -12.63
CA LEU A 450 -13.03 17.10 -12.36
C LEU A 450 -13.14 17.85 -11.03
N SER A 451 -14.30 18.45 -10.74
CA SER A 451 -14.51 19.12 -9.46
C SER A 451 -14.58 18.14 -8.29
N LEU A 452 -15.10 16.93 -8.47
CA LEU A 452 -15.04 15.87 -7.46
C LEU A 452 -13.60 15.39 -7.21
N MET A 453 -12.78 15.29 -8.28
CA MET A 453 -11.35 14.98 -8.19
C MET A 453 -10.61 16.05 -7.37
N GLU A 454 -10.73 17.33 -7.73
CA GLU A 454 -10.12 18.45 -7.03
C GLU A 454 -10.50 18.47 -5.54
N ASN A 455 -11.79 18.31 -5.22
CA ASN A 455 -12.27 18.18 -3.85
C ASN A 455 -11.69 16.96 -3.11
N SER A 456 -11.48 15.84 -3.81
CA SER A 456 -10.85 14.65 -3.21
C SER A 456 -9.36 14.84 -2.97
N LEU A 457 -8.65 15.58 -3.83
CA LEU A 457 -7.24 15.91 -3.66
C LEU A 457 -7.05 16.84 -2.46
N ILE A 458 -7.86 17.89 -2.35
CA ILE A 458 -7.87 18.80 -1.18
C ILE A 458 -8.09 18.01 0.11
N LYS A 459 -9.07 17.09 0.15
CA LYS A 459 -9.32 16.23 1.32
C LYS A 459 -8.15 15.31 1.65
N MET A 460 -7.48 14.74 0.65
CA MET A 460 -6.30 13.90 0.87
C MET A 460 -5.16 14.70 1.51
N PHE A 461 -4.85 15.89 0.98
CA PHE A 461 -3.84 16.78 1.55
C PHE A 461 -4.19 17.31 2.94
N ALA A 462 -5.47 17.37 3.30
CA ALA A 462 -5.91 17.67 4.66
C ALA A 462 -5.78 16.45 5.60
N GLN A 463 -6.19 15.26 5.17
CA GLN A 463 -6.15 14.04 5.99
C GLN A 463 -4.74 13.56 6.31
N ASP A 464 -3.77 13.78 5.41
CA ASP A 464 -2.36 13.48 5.68
C ASP A 464 -1.79 14.38 6.82
N GLN A 465 -2.47 15.48 7.24
CA GLN A 465 -2.07 16.29 8.41
C GLN A 465 -2.27 15.51 9.72
N ASP A 466 -3.41 14.85 9.88
CA ASP A 466 -3.78 14.13 11.11
C ASP A 466 -3.06 12.77 11.24
N ALA A 467 -2.74 12.14 10.11
CA ALA A 467 -2.09 10.83 10.03
C ALA A 467 -0.65 10.80 10.61
N THR A 468 -0.09 11.95 10.98
CA THR A 468 1.24 12.05 11.62
C THR A 468 1.29 11.53 13.07
N THR A 469 0.14 11.16 13.65
CA THR A 469 -0.01 10.89 15.10
C THR A 469 -0.33 9.45 15.50
N GLU A 470 -0.68 8.56 14.56
CA GLU A 470 -1.03 7.16 14.87
C GLU A 470 -0.36 6.13 13.95
N ASP A 471 0.68 5.45 14.46
CA ASP A 471 1.25 4.23 13.85
C ASP A 471 0.29 3.04 14.00
N GLN A 472 -0.80 3.04 13.23
CA GLN A 472 -1.64 1.85 13.05
C GLN A 472 -1.28 1.14 11.73
N VAL A 473 -0.34 0.20 11.81
CA VAL A 473 -0.09 -0.80 10.76
C VAL A 473 -1.29 -1.76 10.72
N GLY A 474 -2.38 -1.30 10.10
CA GLY A 474 -3.67 -1.95 10.28
C GLY A 474 -4.86 -1.39 9.50
N ASP A 475 -4.69 -0.52 8.51
CA ASP A 475 -5.77 -0.16 7.57
C ASP A 475 -5.25 0.08 6.14
N PHE A 476 -4.94 -1.03 5.44
CA PHE A 476 -5.02 -1.09 3.96
C PHE A 476 -6.44 -1.37 3.46
N VAL A 477 -7.40 -1.44 4.39
CA VAL A 477 -8.83 -1.56 4.16
C VAL A 477 -9.47 -0.32 4.77
N GLU A 478 -9.80 0.69 3.96
CA GLU A 478 -10.81 1.66 4.39
C GLU A 478 -12.03 0.85 4.88
N LYS A 479 -12.44 1.03 6.15
CA LYS A 479 -13.66 0.39 6.67
C LYS A 479 -14.78 0.70 5.67
N PRO A 480 -15.46 -0.32 5.12
CA PRO A 480 -16.61 -0.06 4.28
C PRO A 480 -17.61 0.77 5.10
N ALA A 481 -18.15 1.83 4.50
CA ALA A 481 -19.33 2.47 5.04
C ALA A 481 -20.39 1.38 5.27
N ALA A 482 -21.08 1.42 6.41
CA ALA A 482 -22.07 0.42 6.74
C ALA A 482 -23.19 0.46 5.70
N ALA A 483 -23.16 -0.50 4.77
CA ALA A 483 -24.34 -0.89 4.02
C ALA A 483 -25.23 -1.68 4.99
N GLU A 484 -26.48 -1.28 5.10
CA GLU A 484 -27.54 -2.08 5.71
C GLU A 484 -27.85 -3.24 4.74
N ASP A 485 -26.99 -4.27 4.75
CA ASP A 485 -27.24 -5.53 4.06
C ASP A 485 -28.23 -6.35 4.89
N ASP A 486 -29.53 -6.10 4.70
CA ASP A 486 -30.59 -7.00 5.14
C ASP A 486 -30.52 -8.34 4.37
N GLU A 487 -30.94 -9.40 5.07
CA GLU A 487 -30.86 -10.82 4.73
C GLU A 487 -30.99 -11.21 3.25
N ALA A 488 -30.06 -12.06 2.78
CA ALA A 488 -30.23 -12.93 1.62
C ALA A 488 -29.57 -14.31 1.81
N GLU A 489 -29.92 -15.01 2.89
CA GLU A 489 -29.84 -16.48 2.96
C GLU A 489 -31.25 -17.08 2.85
N ARG A 490 -31.65 -17.42 1.63
CA ARG A 490 -32.69 -18.42 1.29
C ARG A 490 -32.67 -18.76 -0.20
#